data_AF-A0AAJ6ZF01-F1
#
_entry.id   AF-A0AAJ6ZF01-F1
#
_cell.length_a   1.000
_cell.length_b   1.000
_cell.length_c   1.000
_cell.angle_alpha   90.00
_cell.angle_beta   90.00
_cell.angle_gamma   90.00
#
_symmetry.space_group_name_H-M   'P 1'
#
loop_
_entity.id
_entity.type
_entity.pdbx_description
1 polymer ?
#
loop_
_entity_poly.entity_id
_entity_poly.type
_entity_poly.pdbx_seq_one_letter_code
_entity_poly.pdbx_strand_id
1 'polypeptide(L)'
;MGTAMFARVTFYPTLLYNVVMEKVTSRRWYDRIDDHVILGALPFQSMTKKLIEEENIKGVVSMNETYELKIFSNDAEKWREHGVAFLQLATTDIFEAPDQDKLYDGVTFINRFLPHGGKLRGVPEREHEHVGSGTVYVHCKAGRTRSATLVGCYLMMKNGWSPEQAVEHMRSKRAHILLHTKQWQALHIFHSRHLLTHTDTNTDTDTNTDTDL
;
A
#
# COMPACT_ATOMS: atom_id res chain seq x y z
N MET A 1 6.66 29.16 -2.87
CA MET A 1 7.57 28.73 -3.97
C MET A 1 8.85 28.04 -3.47
N GLY A 2 9.44 28.43 -2.32
CA GLY A 2 10.69 27.84 -1.82
C GLY A 2 10.65 26.35 -1.44
N THR A 3 9.61 25.89 -0.75
CA THR A 3 9.50 24.50 -0.26
C THR A 3 9.35 23.47 -1.39
N ALA A 4 8.56 23.81 -2.41
CA ALA A 4 8.35 22.95 -3.58
C ALA A 4 9.61 22.83 -4.46
N MET A 5 10.41 23.91 -4.57
CA MET A 5 11.70 23.87 -5.28
C MET A 5 12.73 23.05 -4.51
N PHE A 6 12.80 23.18 -3.19
CA PHE A 6 13.72 22.42 -2.34
C PHE A 6 13.40 20.91 -2.34
N ALA A 7 12.12 20.53 -2.28
CA ALA A 7 11.68 19.14 -2.42
C ALA A 7 12.09 18.53 -3.77
N ARG A 8 12.00 19.32 -4.87
CA ARG A 8 12.43 18.90 -6.21
C ARG A 8 13.95 18.70 -6.30
N VAL A 9 14.74 19.64 -5.76
CA VAL A 9 16.22 19.59 -5.80
C VAL A 9 16.76 18.40 -5.00
N THR A 10 16.15 18.05 -3.88
CA THR A 10 16.57 16.91 -3.05
C THR A 10 16.02 15.57 -3.56
N PHE A 11 14.92 15.58 -4.34
CA PHE A 11 14.31 14.36 -4.86
C PHE A 11 15.19 13.65 -5.89
N TYR A 12 15.68 14.31 -6.93
CA TYR A 12 16.43 13.63 -7.99
C TYR A 12 17.76 13.00 -7.52
N PRO A 13 18.59 13.66 -6.69
CA PRO A 13 19.80 13.06 -6.14
C PRO A 13 19.52 11.83 -5.28
N THR A 14 18.46 11.85 -4.46
CA THR A 14 18.11 10.70 -3.62
C THR A 14 17.42 9.59 -4.41
N LEU A 15 16.75 9.89 -5.53
CA LEU A 15 16.26 8.88 -6.47
C LEU A 15 17.43 8.21 -7.19
N LEU A 16 18.39 9.00 -7.67
CA LEU A 16 19.63 8.51 -8.26
C LEU A 16 20.40 7.64 -7.28
N TYR A 17 20.50 8.05 -6.01
CA TYR A 17 21.07 7.21 -4.95
C TYR A 17 20.32 5.88 -4.81
N ASN A 18 18.98 5.86 -4.84
CA ASN A 18 18.23 4.60 -4.81
C ASN A 18 18.54 3.70 -6.00
N VAL A 19 18.64 4.25 -7.22
CA VAL A 19 19.01 3.52 -8.45
C VAL A 19 20.44 2.98 -8.35
N VAL A 20 21.38 3.80 -7.88
CA VAL A 20 22.77 3.37 -7.66
C VAL A 20 22.82 2.27 -6.62
N MET A 21 22.09 2.42 -5.50
CA MET A 21 22.04 1.40 -4.46
C MET A 21 21.37 0.12 -4.94
N GLU A 22 20.32 0.17 -5.76
CA GLU A 22 19.76 -1.03 -6.41
C GLU A 22 20.81 -1.75 -7.26
N LYS A 23 21.59 -1.03 -8.05
CA LYS A 23 22.60 -1.64 -8.93
C LYS A 23 23.86 -2.12 -8.20
N VAL A 24 24.23 -1.46 -7.11
CA VAL A 24 25.47 -1.73 -6.36
C VAL A 24 25.23 -2.70 -5.19
N THR A 25 23.99 -2.88 -4.75
CA THR A 25 23.63 -3.82 -3.67
C THR A 25 22.71 -4.92 -4.18
N SER A 26 22.48 -5.98 -3.41
CA SER A 26 21.50 -7.04 -3.72
C SER A 26 20.03 -6.61 -3.53
N ARG A 27 19.73 -5.30 -3.52
CA ARG A 27 18.39 -4.76 -3.28
C ARG A 27 17.53 -4.87 -4.53
N ARG A 28 16.47 -5.67 -4.46
CA ARG A 28 15.47 -5.80 -5.53
C ARG A 28 14.60 -4.54 -5.65
N TRP A 29 14.28 -4.12 -6.87
CA TRP A 29 13.43 -2.94 -7.14
C TRP A 29 12.07 -3.03 -6.45
N TYR A 30 11.45 -4.21 -6.58
CA TYR A 30 10.18 -4.57 -5.98
C TYR A 30 10.20 -5.99 -5.44
N ASP A 31 9.25 -6.28 -4.56
CA ASP A 31 9.05 -7.59 -3.95
C ASP A 31 7.56 -7.93 -3.94
N ARG A 32 7.24 -9.17 -4.27
CA ARG A 32 5.91 -9.73 -4.06
C ARG A 32 5.69 -9.97 -2.57
N ILE A 33 4.67 -9.33 -2.02
CA ILE A 33 4.33 -9.39 -0.59
C ILE A 33 3.34 -10.53 -0.35
N ASP A 34 2.39 -10.69 -1.26
CA ASP A 34 1.49 -11.84 -1.34
C ASP A 34 1.01 -12.05 -2.79
N ASP A 35 -0.01 -12.89 -2.99
CA ASP A 35 -0.53 -13.23 -4.32
C ASP A 35 -1.09 -12.04 -5.10
N HIS A 36 -1.47 -10.95 -4.43
CA HIS A 36 -2.17 -9.81 -5.05
C HIS A 36 -1.49 -8.46 -4.87
N VAL A 37 -0.43 -8.36 -4.06
CA VAL A 37 0.27 -7.09 -3.81
C VAL A 37 1.78 -7.23 -4.01
N ILE A 38 2.31 -6.33 -4.81
CA ILE A 38 3.74 -6.07 -4.95
C ILE A 38 4.07 -4.72 -4.31
N LEU A 39 5.15 -4.67 -3.54
CA LEU A 39 5.69 -3.45 -2.95
C LEU A 39 7.03 -3.10 -3.60
N GLY A 40 7.14 -1.89 -4.14
CA GLY A 40 8.35 -1.49 -4.86
C GLY A 40 8.69 -0.01 -4.84
N ALA A 41 9.85 0.27 -5.44
CA ALA A 41 10.25 1.62 -5.83
C ALA A 41 9.48 2.08 -7.08
N LEU A 42 9.73 3.33 -7.48
CA LEU A 42 9.08 3.97 -8.63
C LEU A 42 9.21 3.10 -9.90
N PRO A 43 8.12 2.60 -10.52
CA PRO A 43 8.24 1.74 -11.70
C PRO A 43 8.64 2.55 -12.93
N PHE A 44 9.76 2.20 -13.56
CA PHE A 44 10.19 2.84 -14.81
C PHE A 44 9.32 2.41 -15.99
N GLN A 45 9.18 3.28 -17.00
CA GLN A 45 8.40 2.96 -18.21
C GLN A 45 8.92 1.69 -18.92
N SER A 46 10.22 1.42 -18.87
CA SER A 46 10.82 0.20 -19.42
C SER A 46 10.38 -1.09 -18.70
N MET A 47 9.90 -1.00 -17.46
CA MET A 47 9.44 -2.13 -16.66
C MET A 47 7.97 -2.49 -16.95
N THR A 48 7.23 -1.62 -17.63
CA THR A 48 5.77 -1.74 -17.82
C THR A 48 5.36 -3.09 -18.40
N LYS A 49 6.01 -3.50 -19.50
CA LYS A 49 5.72 -4.78 -20.18
C LYS A 49 5.93 -5.96 -19.24
N LYS A 50 7.08 -6.00 -18.55
CA LYS A 50 7.41 -7.04 -17.56
C LYS A 50 6.37 -7.09 -16.44
N LEU A 51 5.99 -5.95 -15.87
CA LEU A 51 5.03 -5.88 -14.78
C LEU A 51 3.64 -6.40 -15.22
N ILE A 52 3.21 -6.10 -16.45
CA ILE A 52 1.90 -6.55 -16.94
C ILE A 52 1.94 -8.05 -17.27
N GLU A 53 2.94 -8.49 -18.02
CA GLU A 53 2.98 -9.86 -18.57
C GLU A 53 3.42 -10.90 -17.54
N GLU A 54 4.43 -10.59 -16.72
CA GLU A 54 4.98 -11.56 -15.76
C GLU A 54 4.31 -11.47 -14.38
N GLU A 55 3.95 -10.26 -13.93
CA GLU A 55 3.42 -10.05 -12.58
C GLU A 55 1.89 -9.89 -12.55
N ASN A 56 1.23 -9.91 -13.72
CA ASN A 56 -0.20 -9.70 -13.88
C ASN A 56 -0.69 -8.41 -13.18
N ILE A 57 0.06 -7.31 -13.34
CA ILE A 57 -0.34 -6.02 -12.79
C ILE A 57 -1.62 -5.54 -13.48
N LYS A 58 -2.66 -5.28 -12.67
CA LYS A 58 -3.95 -4.70 -13.10
C LYS A 58 -4.25 -3.35 -12.43
N GLY A 59 -3.58 -3.07 -11.31
CA GLY A 59 -3.68 -1.80 -10.60
C GLY A 59 -2.31 -1.29 -10.16
N VAL A 60 -2.16 0.03 -10.10
CA VAL A 60 -0.96 0.69 -9.58
C VAL A 60 -1.38 1.77 -8.59
N VAL A 61 -0.80 1.74 -7.38
CA VAL A 61 -0.98 2.78 -6.37
C VAL A 61 0.33 3.54 -6.20
N SER A 62 0.29 4.84 -6.47
CA SER A 62 1.41 5.75 -6.31
C SER A 62 1.22 6.64 -5.08
N MET A 63 2.12 6.53 -4.12
CA MET A 63 2.20 7.42 -2.95
C MET A 63 3.11 8.64 -3.21
N ASN A 64 3.39 8.94 -4.48
CA ASN A 64 4.28 10.00 -4.92
C ASN A 64 3.52 11.25 -5.37
N GLU A 65 4.21 12.39 -5.32
CA GLU A 65 3.73 13.65 -5.89
C GLU A 65 3.81 13.63 -7.42
N THR A 66 2.95 14.39 -8.10
CA THR A 66 2.82 14.35 -9.57
C THR A 66 4.11 14.73 -10.30
N TYR A 67 4.95 15.57 -9.71
CA TYR A 67 6.25 15.93 -10.30
C TYR A 67 7.29 14.81 -10.24
N GLU A 68 7.15 13.87 -9.31
CA GLU A 68 8.04 12.70 -9.18
C GLU A 68 7.76 11.67 -10.29
N LEU A 69 6.56 11.70 -10.88
CA LEU A 69 6.10 10.73 -11.87
C LEU A 69 6.43 11.10 -13.33
N LYS A 70 6.46 12.40 -13.64
CA LYS A 70 6.44 12.89 -15.04
C LYS A 70 7.68 12.55 -15.88
N ILE A 71 8.83 12.28 -15.27
CA ILE A 71 10.09 12.13 -16.03
C ILE A 71 10.45 10.66 -16.28
N PHE A 72 10.17 9.75 -15.34
CA PHE A 72 10.74 8.38 -15.36
C PHE A 72 9.71 7.25 -15.29
N SER A 73 8.49 7.51 -14.83
CA SER A 73 7.43 6.50 -14.70
C SER A 73 6.27 6.76 -15.65
N ASN A 74 5.36 5.79 -15.74
CA ASN A 74 4.05 6.04 -16.33
C ASN A 74 3.24 6.96 -15.41
N ASP A 75 2.50 7.89 -16.00
CA ASP A 75 1.44 8.62 -15.33
C ASP A 75 0.10 7.85 -15.47
N ALA A 76 -0.96 8.46 -14.96
CA ALA A 76 -2.30 7.86 -15.00
C ALA A 76 -2.77 7.53 -16.42
N GLU A 77 -2.40 8.35 -17.41
CA GLU A 77 -2.85 8.17 -18.79
C GLU A 77 -2.12 6.99 -19.44
N LYS A 78 -0.80 6.92 -19.29
CA LYS A 78 0.00 5.81 -19.81
C LYS A 78 -0.39 4.46 -19.20
N TRP A 79 -0.65 4.41 -17.90
CA TRP A 79 -1.14 3.18 -17.28
C TRP A 79 -2.50 2.76 -17.84
N ARG A 80 -3.40 3.73 -18.04
CA ARG A 80 -4.72 3.50 -18.64
C ARG A 80 -4.63 3.00 -20.08
N GLU A 81 -3.70 3.51 -20.89
CA GLU A 81 -3.43 3.01 -22.25
C GLU A 81 -3.02 1.54 -22.26
N HIS A 82 -2.41 1.07 -21.17
CA HIS A 82 -2.00 -0.32 -20.99
C HIS A 82 -3.08 -1.18 -20.30
N GLY A 83 -4.29 -0.63 -20.09
CA GLY A 83 -5.39 -1.31 -19.41
C GLY A 83 -5.15 -1.52 -17.91
N VAL A 84 -4.25 -0.74 -17.31
CA VAL A 84 -3.93 -0.80 -15.87
C VAL A 84 -4.57 0.38 -15.17
N ALA A 85 -5.35 0.12 -14.12
CA ALA A 85 -5.92 1.16 -13.30
C ALA A 85 -4.84 1.85 -12.47
N PHE A 86 -4.97 3.17 -12.26
CA PHE A 86 -4.00 3.94 -11.51
C PHE A 86 -4.67 4.79 -10.45
N LEU A 87 -4.16 4.73 -9.22
CA LEU A 87 -4.55 5.58 -8.10
C LEU A 87 -3.33 6.35 -7.61
N GLN A 88 -3.45 7.69 -7.54
CA GLN A 88 -2.43 8.53 -6.94
C GLN A 88 -2.91 9.05 -5.58
N LEU A 89 -2.16 8.72 -4.54
CA LEU A 89 -2.36 9.19 -3.18
C LEU A 89 -1.21 10.14 -2.82
N ALA A 90 -1.24 11.34 -3.42
CA ALA A 90 -0.18 12.34 -3.23
C ALA A 90 0.00 12.70 -1.74
N THR A 91 1.22 12.64 -1.24
CA THR A 91 1.59 13.04 0.13
C THR A 91 2.46 14.28 0.04
N THR A 92 1.93 15.42 0.50
CA THR A 92 2.61 16.72 0.42
C THR A 92 3.86 16.82 1.30
N ASP A 93 3.95 15.96 2.33
CA ASP A 93 5.07 15.93 3.25
C ASP A 93 5.83 14.60 3.15
N ILE A 94 7.14 14.72 2.95
CA ILE A 94 8.09 13.61 2.85
C ILE A 94 8.27 12.91 4.20
N PHE A 95 7.97 13.62 5.31
CA PHE A 95 8.16 13.17 6.69
C PHE A 95 6.86 12.76 7.39
N GLU A 96 5.70 12.91 6.75
CA GLU A 96 4.42 12.52 7.35
C GLU A 96 3.94 11.15 6.88
N ALA A 97 3.27 10.45 7.77
CA ALA A 97 2.52 9.27 7.37
C ALA A 97 1.37 9.71 6.47
N PRO A 98 0.95 8.90 5.49
CA PRO A 98 -0.27 9.18 4.75
C PRO A 98 -1.44 9.29 5.71
N ASP A 99 -2.35 10.23 5.41
CA ASP A 99 -3.58 10.38 6.17
C ASP A 99 -4.43 9.09 6.13
N GLN A 100 -5.22 8.85 7.17
CA GLN A 100 -5.98 7.62 7.35
C GLN A 100 -6.98 7.38 6.22
N ASP A 101 -7.61 8.43 5.71
CA ASP A 101 -8.56 8.33 4.60
C ASP A 101 -7.84 7.88 3.32
N LYS A 102 -6.64 8.41 3.05
CA LYS A 102 -5.81 7.97 1.93
C LYS A 102 -5.35 6.52 2.08
N LEU A 103 -5.02 6.09 3.29
CA LEU A 103 -4.69 4.68 3.55
C LEU A 103 -5.89 3.79 3.24
N TYR A 104 -7.08 4.18 3.69
CA TYR A 104 -8.32 3.45 3.43
C TYR A 104 -8.70 3.43 1.95
N ASP A 105 -8.54 4.55 1.22
CA ASP A 105 -8.74 4.62 -0.22
C ASP A 105 -7.79 3.69 -0.96
N GLY A 106 -6.52 3.63 -0.54
CA GLY A 106 -5.54 2.72 -1.10
C GLY A 106 -5.90 1.24 -0.88
N VAL A 107 -6.37 0.89 0.32
CA VAL A 107 -6.83 -0.47 0.62
C VAL A 107 -8.10 -0.81 -0.17
N THR A 108 -9.03 0.13 -0.28
CA THR A 108 -10.24 -0.01 -1.09
C THR A 108 -9.90 -0.23 -2.56
N PHE A 109 -8.91 0.49 -3.08
CA PHE A 109 -8.43 0.28 -4.44
C PHE A 109 -7.80 -1.10 -4.61
N ILE A 110 -6.97 -1.56 -3.67
CA ILE A 110 -6.41 -2.92 -3.72
C ILE A 110 -7.52 -3.97 -3.72
N ASN A 111 -8.55 -3.79 -2.90
CA ASN A 111 -9.69 -4.72 -2.77
C ASN A 111 -10.40 -4.97 -4.11
N ARG A 112 -10.41 -4.00 -5.03
CA ARG A 112 -11.02 -4.15 -6.37
C ARG A 112 -10.41 -5.31 -7.16
N PHE A 113 -9.13 -5.58 -6.99
CA PHE A 113 -8.38 -6.57 -7.77
C PHE A 113 -8.25 -7.93 -7.09
N LEU A 114 -8.75 -8.07 -5.87
CA LEU A 114 -8.83 -9.36 -5.19
C LEU A 114 -9.94 -10.23 -5.83
N PRO A 115 -9.78 -11.57 -5.85
CA PRO A 115 -10.83 -12.47 -6.31
C PRO A 115 -12.08 -12.36 -5.42
N HIS A 116 -13.26 -12.75 -5.92
CA HIS A 116 -14.52 -12.66 -5.17
C HIS A 116 -14.46 -13.28 -3.77
N GLY A 117 -13.84 -14.45 -3.62
CA GLY A 117 -13.67 -15.11 -2.31
C GLY A 117 -12.60 -14.50 -1.40
N GLY A 118 -11.84 -13.52 -1.90
CA GLY A 118 -10.74 -12.86 -1.18
C GLY A 118 -10.98 -11.38 -0.88
N LYS A 119 -12.21 -10.88 -1.09
CA LYS A 119 -12.56 -9.49 -0.78
C LYS A 119 -12.41 -9.20 0.72
N LEU A 120 -11.88 -8.02 1.02
CA LEU A 120 -11.64 -7.57 2.39
C LEU A 120 -12.98 -7.25 3.07
N ARG A 121 -13.15 -7.78 4.29
CA ARG A 121 -14.35 -7.50 5.11
C ARG A 121 -14.42 -6.02 5.47
N GLY A 122 -15.63 -5.47 5.47
CA GLY A 122 -15.88 -4.07 5.83
C GLY A 122 -15.44 -3.05 4.77
N VAL A 123 -14.92 -3.49 3.63
CA VAL A 123 -14.57 -2.61 2.51
C VAL A 123 -15.68 -2.68 1.46
N PRO A 124 -16.30 -1.55 1.07
CA PRO A 124 -17.39 -1.56 0.10
C PRO A 124 -16.89 -2.03 -1.26
N GLU A 125 -17.64 -2.96 -1.86
CA GLU A 125 -17.48 -3.31 -3.26
C GLU A 125 -18.17 -2.26 -4.13
N ARG A 126 -17.46 -1.70 -5.11
CA ARG A 126 -18.10 -0.83 -6.10
C ARG A 126 -18.72 -1.73 -7.16
N GLU A 127 -20.06 -1.80 -7.17
CA GLU A 127 -20.88 -2.70 -8.00
C GLU A 127 -20.68 -2.59 -9.53
N HIS A 128 -19.98 -1.55 -10.01
CA HIS A 128 -19.85 -1.24 -11.44
C HIS A 128 -18.43 -1.25 -12.01
N GLU A 129 -17.42 -1.69 -11.25
CA GLU A 129 -16.05 -1.83 -11.76
C GLU A 129 -15.56 -3.27 -11.57
N HIS A 130 -16.18 -4.23 -12.27
CA HIS A 130 -15.65 -5.59 -12.41
C HIS A 130 -14.37 -5.58 -13.25
N VAL A 131 -13.27 -5.15 -12.63
CA VAL A 131 -11.93 -5.35 -13.15
C VAL A 131 -11.52 -6.77 -12.77
N GLY A 132 -11.04 -7.57 -13.73
CA GLY A 132 -10.59 -8.93 -13.45
C GLY A 132 -9.55 -8.97 -12.31
N SER A 133 -9.54 -10.06 -11.54
CA SER A 133 -8.58 -10.23 -10.44
C SER A 133 -7.14 -10.15 -10.95
N GLY A 134 -6.27 -9.54 -10.17
CA GLY A 134 -4.87 -9.39 -10.54
C GLY A 134 -4.01 -8.85 -9.42
N THR A 135 -2.80 -8.43 -9.77
CA THR A 135 -1.84 -7.89 -8.83
C THR A 135 -1.89 -6.36 -8.84
N VAL A 136 -1.72 -5.76 -7.66
CA VAL A 136 -1.58 -4.31 -7.48
C VAL A 136 -0.14 -3.98 -7.12
N TYR A 137 0.47 -3.09 -7.91
CA TYR A 137 1.82 -2.57 -7.63
C TYR A 137 1.71 -1.31 -6.78
N VAL A 138 2.12 -1.40 -5.52
CA VAL A 138 2.07 -0.29 -4.57
C VAL A 138 3.48 0.28 -4.42
N HIS A 139 3.64 1.57 -4.71
CA HIS A 139 4.96 2.19 -4.68
C HIS A 139 4.98 3.58 -4.08
N CYS A 140 6.17 3.94 -3.63
CA CYS A 140 6.54 5.32 -3.39
C CYS A 140 7.84 5.57 -4.16
N LYS A 141 8.73 6.40 -3.63
CA LYS A 141 10.05 6.60 -4.22
C LYS A 141 10.93 5.34 -4.18
N ALA A 142 11.12 4.77 -2.99
CA ALA A 142 12.04 3.65 -2.74
C ALA A 142 11.31 2.35 -2.34
N GLY A 143 10.01 2.43 -2.09
CA GLY A 143 9.24 1.29 -1.60
C GLY A 143 9.60 0.87 -0.17
N ARG A 144 9.87 1.83 0.73
CA ARG A 144 10.38 1.56 2.09
C ARG A 144 9.53 2.07 3.23
N THR A 145 8.79 3.17 3.01
CA THR A 145 8.13 3.93 4.08
C THR A 145 6.66 4.16 3.75
N ARG A 146 6.33 5.18 2.93
CA ARG A 146 4.94 5.55 2.58
C ARG A 146 4.12 4.39 2.00
N SER A 147 4.61 3.74 0.94
CA SER A 147 3.93 2.59 0.33
C SER A 147 3.93 1.36 1.23
N ALA A 148 5.00 1.14 2.01
CA ALA A 148 5.03 0.05 2.98
C ALA A 148 3.98 0.23 4.08
N THR A 149 3.69 1.47 4.48
CA THR A 149 2.62 1.79 5.45
C THR A 149 1.26 1.37 4.89
N LEU A 150 0.96 1.73 3.63
CA LEU A 150 -0.28 1.31 2.96
C LEU A 150 -0.39 -0.22 2.82
N VAL A 151 0.69 -0.89 2.40
CA VAL A 151 0.70 -2.36 2.32
C VAL A 151 0.50 -3.00 3.69
N GLY A 152 1.04 -2.40 4.76
CA GLY A 152 0.75 -2.81 6.14
C GLY A 152 -0.74 -2.74 6.47
N CYS A 153 -1.43 -1.63 6.15
CA CYS A 153 -2.87 -1.49 6.32
C CYS A 153 -3.67 -2.57 5.59
N TYR A 154 -3.31 -2.85 4.34
CA TYR A 154 -3.91 -3.94 3.55
C TYR A 154 -3.71 -5.31 4.23
N LEU A 155 -2.49 -5.63 4.65
CA LEU A 155 -2.20 -6.92 5.29
C LEU A 155 -2.94 -7.11 6.61
N MET A 156 -3.09 -6.04 7.40
CA MET A 156 -3.90 -6.09 8.62
C MET A 156 -5.34 -6.44 8.26
N MET A 157 -6.00 -5.71 7.35
CA MET A 157 -7.40 -5.99 6.97
C MET A 157 -7.59 -7.38 6.37
N LYS A 158 -6.62 -7.86 5.58
CA LYS A 158 -6.70 -9.17 4.94
C LYS A 158 -6.60 -10.32 5.94
N ASN A 159 -5.72 -10.20 6.93
CA ASN A 159 -5.33 -11.32 7.78
C ASN A 159 -5.78 -11.20 9.25
N GLY A 160 -6.40 -10.07 9.64
CA GLY A 160 -6.69 -9.78 11.04
C GLY A 160 -5.42 -9.60 11.88
N TRP A 161 -4.32 -9.16 11.27
CA TRP A 161 -3.03 -9.05 11.93
C TRP A 161 -2.87 -7.73 12.69
N SER A 162 -2.05 -7.77 13.75
CA SER A 162 -1.54 -6.57 14.40
C SER A 162 -0.58 -5.80 13.46
N PRO A 163 -0.31 -4.51 13.74
CA PRO A 163 0.70 -3.73 13.04
C PRO A 163 2.07 -4.43 12.98
N GLU A 164 2.50 -5.05 14.08
CA GLU A 164 3.78 -5.74 14.20
C GLU A 164 3.84 -6.95 13.28
N GLN A 165 2.78 -7.79 13.28
CA GLN A 165 2.69 -8.97 12.43
C GLN A 165 2.74 -8.59 10.94
N ALA A 166 2.00 -7.54 10.55
CA ALA A 166 2.02 -7.04 9.17
C ALA A 166 3.40 -6.52 8.77
N VAL A 167 4.08 -5.76 9.63
CA VAL A 167 5.42 -5.23 9.34
C VAL A 167 6.47 -6.33 9.29
N GLU A 168 6.39 -7.32 10.18
CA GLU A 168 7.31 -8.46 10.20
C GLU A 168 7.17 -9.30 8.92
N HIS A 169 5.94 -9.59 8.50
CA HIS A 169 5.69 -10.25 7.22
C HIS A 169 6.31 -9.48 6.05
N MET A 170 6.09 -8.16 5.98
CA MET A 170 6.67 -7.36 4.91
C MET A 170 8.21 -7.36 4.96
N ARG A 171 8.83 -7.30 6.13
CA ARG A 171 10.30 -7.35 6.29
C ARG A 171 10.88 -8.70 5.89
N SER A 172 10.17 -9.80 6.13
CA SER A 172 10.57 -11.14 5.68
C SER A 172 10.69 -11.22 4.15
N LYS A 173 9.89 -10.43 3.41
CA LYS A 173 9.92 -10.36 1.94
C LYS A 173 10.85 -9.27 1.43
N ARG A 174 10.89 -8.13 2.12
CA ARG A 174 11.62 -6.91 1.73
C ARG A 174 12.34 -6.31 2.96
N ALA A 175 13.53 -6.83 3.26
CA ALA A 175 14.28 -6.55 4.48
C ALA A 175 14.63 -5.05 4.70
N HIS A 176 14.68 -4.24 3.64
CA HIS A 176 15.04 -2.82 3.72
C HIS A 176 13.85 -1.86 3.99
N ILE A 177 12.68 -2.39 4.33
CA ILE A 177 11.55 -1.57 4.84
C ILE A 177 11.96 -0.82 6.10
N LEU A 178 11.65 0.47 6.12
CA LEU A 178 12.00 1.38 7.20
C LEU A 178 10.81 2.29 7.50
N LEU A 179 10.11 1.96 8.58
CA LEU A 179 9.00 2.75 9.12
C LEU A 179 9.49 3.57 10.31
N HIS A 180 9.20 4.87 10.31
CA HIS A 180 9.47 5.76 11.44
C HIS A 180 8.25 5.85 12.36
N THR A 181 8.39 6.54 13.49
CA THR A 181 7.36 6.68 14.53
C THR A 181 5.99 7.07 13.98
N LYS A 182 5.93 8.04 13.06
CA LYS A 182 4.66 8.48 12.45
C LYS A 182 3.98 7.37 11.64
N GLN A 183 4.74 6.54 10.90
CA GLN A 183 4.17 5.43 10.14
C GLN A 183 3.68 4.31 11.05
N TRP A 184 4.41 4.01 12.13
CA TRP A 184 3.94 3.08 13.16
C TRP A 184 2.64 3.57 13.79
N GLN A 185 2.58 4.84 14.20
CA GLN A 185 1.35 5.47 14.72
C GLN A 185 0.20 5.35 13.72
N ALA A 186 0.46 5.61 12.43
CA ALA A 186 -0.57 5.46 11.40
C ALA A 186 -1.08 4.03 11.26
N LEU A 187 -0.23 3.01 11.37
CA LEU A 187 -0.66 1.61 11.39
C LEU A 187 -1.52 1.30 12.62
N HIS A 188 -1.12 1.75 13.81
CA HIS A 188 -1.90 1.54 15.03
C HIS A 188 -3.27 2.22 14.97
N ILE A 189 -3.34 3.46 14.47
CA ILE A 189 -4.60 4.20 14.29
C ILE A 189 -5.49 3.48 13.27
N PHE A 190 -4.91 3.00 12.17
CA PHE A 190 -5.66 2.27 11.16
C PHE A 190 -6.23 0.96 11.72
N HIS A 191 -5.41 0.20 12.44
CA HIS A 191 -5.80 -1.03 13.10
C HIS A 191 -6.96 -0.82 14.08
N SER A 192 -6.87 0.21 14.94
CA SER A 192 -7.94 0.48 15.91
C SER A 192 -9.26 0.88 15.26
N ARG A 193 -9.22 1.66 14.16
CA ARG A 193 -10.42 2.10 13.44
C ARG A 193 -11.15 0.99 12.70
N HIS A 194 -10.41 0.05 12.11
CA HIS A 194 -10.97 -0.90 11.14
C HIS A 194 -10.98 -2.36 11.59
N LEU A 195 -10.23 -2.73 12.64
CA LEU A 195 -10.13 -4.13 13.10
C LEU A 195 -10.57 -4.35 14.55
N LEU A 196 -10.44 -3.36 15.45
CA LEU A 196 -10.82 -3.54 16.86
C LEU A 196 -12.31 -3.29 17.13
N THR A 197 -13.03 -2.59 16.25
CA THR A 197 -14.45 -2.26 16.43
C THR A 197 -15.43 -3.44 16.27
N HIS A 198 -14.93 -4.65 15.98
CA HIS A 198 -15.75 -5.84 15.75
C HIS A 198 -15.54 -6.97 16.77
N THR A 199 -14.75 -6.77 17.82
CA THR A 199 -14.43 -7.84 18.80
C THR A 199 -15.17 -7.74 20.15
N ASP A 200 -15.90 -6.65 20.43
CA ASP A 200 -16.43 -6.38 21.79
C ASP A 200 -17.97 -6.38 21.94
N THR A 201 -18.74 -7.08 21.10
CA THR A 201 -20.21 -7.20 21.28
C THR A 201 -20.72 -8.63 21.45
N ASN A 202 -19.97 -9.49 22.14
CA ASN A 202 -20.54 -10.75 22.61
C ASN A 202 -19.85 -11.25 23.89
N THR A 203 -20.11 -10.57 25.00
CA THR A 203 -19.99 -11.16 26.34
C THR A 203 -21.18 -10.71 27.18
N ASP A 204 -21.80 -11.69 27.82
CA ASP A 204 -22.73 -11.61 28.95
C ASP A 204 -24.20 -11.26 28.69
N THR A 205 -24.94 -12.22 28.14
CA THR A 205 -26.27 -12.57 28.68
C THR A 205 -26.33 -14.08 28.86
N ASP A 206 -25.91 -14.56 30.03
CA ASP A 206 -26.38 -15.80 30.64
C ASP A 206 -25.99 -15.80 32.13
N THR A 207 -26.76 -15.08 32.93
CA THR A 207 -26.89 -15.40 34.36
C THR A 207 -28.23 -16.09 34.56
N ASN A 208 -28.24 -17.38 34.22
CA ASN A 208 -29.23 -18.30 34.73
C ASN A 208 -28.85 -18.57 36.21
N THR A 209 -29.63 -18.00 37.13
CA THR A 209 -29.61 -18.45 38.53
C THR A 209 -30.99 -18.98 38.85
N ASP A 210 -31.08 -20.30 38.80
CA ASP A 210 -31.95 -21.08 39.67
C ASP A 210 -31.93 -20.49 41.08
N THR A 211 -33.10 -20.19 41.61
CA THR A 211 -33.33 -20.25 43.05
C THR A 211 -34.72 -20.84 43.27
N ASP A 212 -34.71 -22.03 43.87
CA ASP A 212 -35.84 -22.74 44.43
C ASP A 212 -36.66 -21.85 45.39
N LEU A 213 -37.99 -21.89 45.26
CA LEU A 213 -39.00 -22.20 46.31
C LEU A 213 -40.44 -22.07 45.77
#